data_AF-A0A0Q5ZD35-F1
#
_entry.id   AF-A0A0Q5ZD35-F1
#
_cell.length_a   1.000
_cell.length_b   1.000
_cell.length_c   1.000
_cell.angle_alpha   90.00
_cell.angle_beta   90.00
_cell.angle_gamma   90.00
#
_symmetry.space_group_name_H-M   'P 1'
#
loop_
_entity.id
_entity.type
_entity.pdbx_description
1 polymer ?
#
loop_
_entity_poly.entity_id
_entity_poly.type
_entity_poly.pdbx_seq_one_letter_code
_entity_poly.pdbx_strand_id
1 'polypeptide(L)'
;MKIKALLVALSFTSAFSFAQEKVKYTKEQIKNMEQYLFNEGFSAPSSKKVSTVILKDGTIHKGFCEETDMKKGQIYQIVLKDSATRKQLKLDAENVREMYLMPRNFEKGLKAMKFVSNVNNINRKKMNKSVSEERIHFINQTVSLKNKKDEKEFLMQLINPEFNDIISVYHDPRAKETGGMSFGGMQVSGGLTKSFYVKKGDKVIWLHKDDFQDNYDFLFGDNAEFMKMYPKKSVEWDYLSFLIREYTEMSNG
;
A
#
# COMPACT_ATOMS: atom_id res chain seq x y z
N MET A 1 -30.43 -33.00 5.70
CA MET A 1 -29.08 -33.31 6.23
C MET A 1 -27.96 -32.67 5.39
N LYS A 2 -27.95 -31.34 5.17
CA LYS A 2 -26.95 -30.68 4.29
C LYS A 2 -26.26 -29.45 4.90
N ILE A 3 -26.36 -29.26 6.22
CA ILE A 3 -25.69 -28.14 6.94
C ILE A 3 -24.42 -28.61 7.66
N LYS A 4 -24.28 -29.92 7.93
CA LYS A 4 -23.12 -30.45 8.66
C LYS A 4 -21.85 -30.61 7.80
N ALA A 5 -21.98 -30.71 6.48
CA ALA A 5 -20.83 -30.85 5.58
C ALA A 5 -20.05 -29.53 5.37
N LEU A 6 -20.74 -28.37 5.46
CA LEU A 6 -20.10 -27.06 5.25
C LEU A 6 -19.20 -26.65 6.44
N LEU A 7 -19.58 -27.05 7.67
CA LEU A 7 -18.80 -26.78 8.88
C LEU A 7 -17.51 -27.61 8.98
N VAL A 8 -17.47 -28.78 8.33
CA VAL A 8 -16.27 -29.63 8.30
C VAL A 8 -15.23 -29.09 7.32
N ALA A 9 -15.65 -28.47 6.20
CA ALA A 9 -14.72 -27.83 5.28
C ALA A 9 -14.04 -26.58 5.88
N LEU A 10 -14.75 -25.83 6.74
CA LEU A 10 -14.22 -24.65 7.45
C LEU A 10 -13.28 -24.99 8.63
N SER A 11 -13.23 -26.25 9.06
CA SER A 11 -12.37 -26.69 10.17
C SER A 11 -11.05 -27.32 9.72
N PHE A 12 -10.85 -27.55 8.42
CA PHE A 12 -9.58 -28.04 7.88
C PHE A 12 -8.57 -26.93 7.53
N THR A 13 -9.00 -25.68 7.38
CA THR A 13 -8.08 -24.56 7.13
C THR A 13 -7.35 -24.08 8.38
N SER A 14 -7.88 -24.34 9.58
CA SER A 14 -7.27 -23.91 10.85
C SER A 14 -6.19 -24.88 11.37
N ALA A 15 -6.14 -26.13 10.88
CA ALA A 15 -5.16 -27.12 11.35
C ALA A 15 -3.76 -26.96 10.71
N PHE A 16 -3.66 -26.34 9.53
CA PHE A 16 -2.36 -26.12 8.87
C PHE A 16 -1.55 -24.97 9.48
N SER A 17 -2.19 -24.03 10.19
CA SER A 17 -1.49 -22.89 10.81
C SER A 17 -0.58 -23.30 11.98
N PHE A 18 -0.81 -24.45 12.61
CA PHE A 18 -0.05 -24.86 13.81
C PHE A 18 1.25 -25.63 13.52
N ALA A 19 1.36 -26.26 12.34
CA ALA A 19 2.47 -27.14 11.99
C ALA A 19 3.55 -26.50 11.09
N GLN A 20 3.46 -25.20 10.79
CA GLN A 20 4.51 -24.55 9.99
C GLN A 20 5.83 -24.54 10.78
N GLU A 21 6.81 -25.28 10.27
CA GLU A 21 8.20 -25.26 10.73
C GLU A 21 8.86 -23.92 10.34
N LYS A 22 9.83 -23.49 11.15
CA LYS A 22 10.59 -22.27 10.86
C LYS A 22 11.55 -22.53 9.70
N VAL A 23 11.37 -21.82 8.59
CA VAL A 23 12.30 -21.81 7.47
C VAL A 23 13.47 -20.88 7.81
N LYS A 24 14.69 -21.37 7.57
CA LYS A 24 15.91 -20.57 7.70
C LYS A 24 16.31 -20.05 6.33
N TYR A 25 16.31 -18.73 6.18
CA TYR A 25 16.75 -18.07 4.95
C TYR A 25 18.24 -17.79 4.95
N THR A 26 18.87 -17.79 3.78
CA THR A 26 20.26 -17.34 3.62
C THR A 26 20.35 -15.83 3.81
N LYS A 27 21.57 -15.30 3.99
CA LYS A 27 21.78 -13.85 4.13
C LYS A 27 21.34 -13.08 2.90
N GLU A 28 21.54 -13.65 1.72
CA GLU A 28 21.14 -13.07 0.44
C GLU A 28 19.61 -13.02 0.32
N GLN A 29 18.92 -14.08 0.74
CA GLN A 29 17.46 -14.12 0.79
C GLN A 29 16.92 -13.07 1.76
N ILE A 30 17.49 -12.97 2.96
CA ILE A 30 17.10 -11.95 3.95
C ILE A 30 17.28 -10.55 3.38
N LYS A 31 18.44 -10.25 2.79
CA LYS A 31 18.71 -8.96 2.17
C LYS A 31 17.70 -8.62 1.06
N ASN A 32 17.24 -9.60 0.30
CA ASN A 32 16.21 -9.41 -0.71
C ASN A 32 14.83 -9.14 -0.08
N MET A 33 14.48 -9.85 1.00
CA MET A 33 13.23 -9.63 1.72
C MET A 33 13.18 -8.28 2.45
N GLU A 34 14.31 -7.77 2.91
CA GLU A 34 14.46 -6.45 3.55
C GLU A 34 14.34 -5.27 2.57
N GLN A 35 14.27 -5.54 1.27
CA GLN A 35 14.06 -4.47 0.29
C GLN A 35 12.69 -3.83 0.50
N TYR A 36 12.68 -2.52 0.71
CA TYR A 36 11.44 -1.75 0.79
C TYR A 36 10.96 -1.38 -0.62
N LEU A 37 9.81 -1.92 -1.00
CA LEU A 37 9.26 -1.85 -2.35
C LEU A 37 8.03 -0.94 -2.48
N PHE A 38 7.55 -0.38 -1.37
CA PHE A 38 6.45 0.59 -1.45
C PHE A 38 6.96 1.97 -1.84
N ASN A 39 6.15 2.69 -2.59
CA ASN A 39 6.34 4.09 -2.87
C ASN A 39 6.30 4.89 -1.57
N GLU A 40 7.13 5.92 -1.49
CA GLU A 40 7.14 6.82 -0.34
C GLU A 40 5.80 7.52 -0.15
N GLY A 41 5.46 7.74 1.11
CA GLY A 41 4.35 8.58 1.50
C GLY A 41 4.52 10.01 0.99
N PHE A 42 3.47 10.55 0.39
CA PHE A 42 3.47 11.91 -0.10
C PHE A 42 3.25 12.93 1.03
N SER A 43 3.91 14.09 0.89
CA SER A 43 3.80 15.19 1.84
C SER A 43 2.79 16.27 1.42
N ALA A 44 2.87 16.80 0.19
CA ALA A 44 1.99 17.90 -0.26
C ALA A 44 1.93 18.07 -1.79
N PRO A 45 0.74 18.39 -2.37
CA PRO A 45 0.59 18.48 -3.82
C PRO A 45 1.26 19.72 -4.38
N SER A 46 1.65 19.63 -5.64
CA SER A 46 2.05 20.80 -6.41
C SER A 46 0.82 21.60 -6.79
N SER A 47 0.76 22.85 -6.33
CA SER A 47 -0.22 23.84 -6.79
C SER A 47 0.10 24.40 -8.18
N LYS A 48 1.21 24.00 -8.79
CA LYS A 48 1.70 24.53 -10.08
C LYS A 48 1.62 23.53 -11.22
N LYS A 49 1.41 22.24 -10.93
CA LYS A 49 1.29 21.20 -11.94
C LYS A 49 -0.16 20.73 -12.02
N VAL A 50 -0.59 20.37 -13.23
CA VAL A 50 -1.95 19.90 -13.48
C VAL A 50 -2.12 18.49 -12.94
N SER A 51 -3.05 18.33 -12.00
CA SER A 51 -3.54 17.07 -11.48
C SER A 51 -4.78 16.61 -12.25
N THR A 52 -5.16 15.34 -12.07
CA THR A 52 -6.35 14.76 -12.69
C THR A 52 -7.22 14.12 -11.63
N VAL A 53 -8.51 14.37 -11.66
CA VAL A 53 -9.50 13.78 -10.74
C VAL A 53 -10.60 13.14 -11.57
N ILE A 54 -10.92 11.90 -11.24
CA ILE A 54 -11.95 11.12 -11.92
C ILE A 54 -13.06 10.85 -10.91
N LEU A 55 -14.26 11.32 -11.23
CA LEU A 55 -15.46 11.14 -10.42
C LEU A 55 -16.05 9.74 -10.60
N LYS A 56 -16.92 9.34 -9.68
CA LYS A 56 -17.60 8.03 -9.74
C LYS A 56 -18.51 7.85 -10.95
N ASP A 57 -19.07 8.95 -11.46
CA ASP A 57 -19.85 8.98 -12.71
C ASP A 57 -18.99 8.91 -13.98
N GLY A 58 -17.66 8.91 -13.84
CA GLY A 58 -16.70 8.89 -14.95
C GLY A 58 -16.26 10.28 -15.44
N THR A 59 -16.82 11.36 -14.90
CA THR A 59 -16.40 12.74 -15.23
C THR A 59 -14.95 12.97 -14.85
N ILE A 60 -14.19 13.64 -15.73
CA ILE A 60 -12.76 13.93 -15.54
C ILE A 60 -12.54 15.43 -15.39
N HIS A 61 -11.94 15.82 -14.26
CA HIS A 61 -11.50 17.18 -14.00
C HIS A 61 -9.97 17.29 -14.08
N LYS A 62 -9.47 18.32 -14.75
CA LYS A 62 -8.04 18.63 -14.85
C LYS A 62 -7.78 20.03 -14.30
N GLY A 63 -6.97 20.11 -13.25
CA GLY A 63 -6.75 21.37 -12.56
C GLY A 63 -5.56 21.36 -11.63
N PHE A 64 -5.25 22.52 -11.07
CA PHE A 64 -4.23 22.68 -10.04
C PHE A 64 -4.84 22.36 -8.68
N CYS A 65 -4.20 21.49 -7.90
CA CYS A 65 -4.65 21.20 -6.55
C CYS A 65 -4.28 22.39 -5.64
N GLU A 66 -5.28 23.15 -5.19
CA GLU A 66 -5.07 24.30 -4.32
C GLU A 66 -5.08 23.88 -2.85
N GLU A 67 -6.02 23.00 -2.47
CA GLU A 67 -6.23 22.60 -1.09
C GLU A 67 -6.66 21.13 -0.99
N THR A 68 -6.27 20.49 0.12
CA THR A 68 -6.68 19.14 0.50
C THR A 68 -7.07 19.15 1.96
N ASP A 69 -8.35 18.89 2.24
CA ASP A 69 -8.85 18.77 3.59
C ASP A 69 -8.70 17.32 4.07
N MET A 70 -8.05 17.16 5.24
CA MET A 70 -7.67 15.86 5.76
C MET A 70 -8.28 15.57 7.12
N LYS A 71 -8.71 14.32 7.32
CA LYS A 71 -9.08 13.77 8.62
C LYS A 71 -8.15 12.61 8.93
N LYS A 72 -7.45 12.72 10.07
CA LYS A 72 -6.38 11.78 10.45
C LYS A 72 -5.30 11.58 9.37
N GLY A 73 -5.08 12.58 8.50
CA GLY A 73 -4.11 12.50 7.40
C GLY A 73 -4.69 11.95 6.09
N GLN A 74 -5.87 11.34 6.11
CA GLN A 74 -6.55 10.90 4.89
C GLN A 74 -7.42 12.02 4.31
N ILE A 75 -7.42 12.16 2.99
CA ILE A 75 -8.10 13.26 2.30
C ILE A 75 -9.59 12.92 2.22
N TYR A 76 -10.46 13.82 2.70
CA TYR A 76 -11.92 13.67 2.56
C TYR A 76 -12.51 14.71 1.60
N GLN A 77 -11.75 15.74 1.23
CA GLN A 77 -12.19 16.77 0.30
C GLN A 77 -10.97 17.43 -0.36
N ILE A 78 -11.14 17.87 -1.61
CA ILE A 78 -10.12 18.55 -2.39
C ILE A 78 -10.70 19.81 -3.06
N VAL A 79 -9.85 20.82 -3.24
CA VAL A 79 -10.18 22.00 -4.04
C VAL A 79 -9.27 22.03 -5.26
N LEU A 80 -9.87 21.91 -6.44
CA LEU A 80 -9.21 22.03 -7.73
C LEU A 80 -9.49 23.41 -8.33
N LYS A 81 -8.44 24.04 -8.86
CA LYS A 81 -8.59 25.15 -9.80
C LYS A 81 -8.51 24.63 -11.22
N ASP A 82 -9.63 24.68 -11.93
CA ASP A 82 -9.73 24.20 -13.29
C ASP A 82 -8.66 24.85 -14.19
N SER A 83 -7.98 24.02 -14.97
CA SER A 83 -6.81 24.46 -15.74
C SER A 83 -7.15 25.41 -16.89
N ALA A 84 -8.36 25.34 -17.43
CA ALA A 84 -8.83 26.16 -18.55
C ALA A 84 -9.58 27.42 -18.07
N THR A 85 -10.57 27.25 -17.22
CA THR A 85 -11.50 28.31 -16.77
C THR A 85 -11.00 29.06 -15.54
N ARG A 86 -10.00 28.51 -14.83
CA ARG A 86 -9.47 29.03 -13.56
C ARG A 86 -10.50 29.11 -12.42
N LYS A 87 -11.69 28.53 -12.60
CA LYS A 87 -12.71 28.43 -11.55
C LYS A 87 -12.33 27.37 -10.53
N GLN A 88 -12.66 27.62 -9.27
CA GLN A 88 -12.50 26.64 -8.21
C GLN A 88 -13.65 25.63 -8.22
N LEU A 89 -13.31 24.38 -7.94
CA LEU A 89 -14.21 23.26 -7.81
C LEU A 89 -13.84 22.50 -6.53
N LYS A 90 -14.78 22.46 -5.59
CA LYS A 90 -14.65 21.67 -4.35
C LYS A 90 -15.27 20.31 -4.59
N LEU A 91 -14.53 19.25 -4.27
CA LEU A 91 -14.96 17.86 -4.47
C LEU A 91 -14.77 17.08 -3.17
N ASP A 92 -15.86 16.53 -2.65
CA ASP A 92 -15.83 15.56 -1.56
C ASP A 92 -15.36 14.20 -2.05
N ALA A 93 -14.63 13.47 -1.21
CA ALA A 93 -14.15 12.13 -1.51
C ALA A 93 -15.31 11.23 -1.98
N GLU A 94 -16.49 11.37 -1.39
CA GLU A 94 -17.73 10.63 -1.72
C GLU A 94 -18.11 10.66 -3.21
N ASN A 95 -17.71 11.70 -3.93
CA ASN A 95 -17.99 11.86 -5.36
C ASN A 95 -16.80 11.47 -6.26
N VAL A 96 -15.61 11.32 -5.67
CA VAL A 96 -14.36 11.03 -6.37
C VAL A 96 -14.09 9.53 -6.36
N ARG A 97 -13.75 8.95 -7.52
CA ARG A 97 -13.31 7.56 -7.62
C ARG A 97 -11.82 7.42 -7.38
N GLU A 98 -11.03 8.23 -8.07
CA GLU A 98 -9.57 8.23 -7.99
C GLU A 98 -9.02 9.59 -8.43
N MET A 99 -7.80 9.89 -8.00
CA MET A 99 -7.09 11.08 -8.46
C MET A 99 -5.59 10.83 -8.59
N TYR A 100 -4.98 11.63 -9.45
CA TYR A 100 -3.56 11.64 -9.74
C TYR A 100 -3.02 13.02 -9.43
N LEU A 101 -2.34 13.15 -8.29
CA LEU A 101 -1.74 14.39 -7.84
C LEU A 101 -0.27 14.47 -8.23
N MET A 102 0.17 15.67 -8.58
CA MET A 102 1.58 15.92 -8.87
C MET A 102 2.33 16.27 -7.58
N PRO A 103 3.49 15.65 -7.27
CA PRO A 103 4.28 16.01 -6.10
C PRO A 103 4.86 17.42 -6.21
N ARG A 104 4.89 18.16 -5.09
CA ARG A 104 5.57 19.47 -5.02
C ARG A 104 7.09 19.35 -5.18
N ASN A 105 7.69 18.33 -4.54
CA ASN A 105 9.14 18.11 -4.50
C ASN A 105 9.52 16.79 -5.19
N PHE A 106 9.50 16.77 -6.52
CA PHE A 106 9.85 15.59 -7.33
C PHE A 106 11.31 15.11 -7.13
N GLU A 107 12.21 16.02 -6.75
CA GLU A 107 13.65 15.76 -6.65
C GLU A 107 14.05 14.75 -5.55
N LYS A 108 13.20 14.50 -4.54
CA LYS A 108 13.51 13.52 -3.49
C LYS A 108 13.19 12.07 -3.89
N GLY A 109 12.10 11.83 -4.63
CA GLY A 109 11.69 10.48 -5.07
C GLY A 109 12.67 9.82 -6.05
N LEU A 110 13.36 10.62 -6.86
CA LEU A 110 14.44 10.18 -7.74
C LEU A 110 15.62 9.49 -7.01
N LYS A 111 15.85 9.76 -5.72
CA LYS A 111 16.92 9.11 -4.95
C LYS A 111 16.56 7.68 -4.52
N ALA A 112 15.30 7.41 -4.20
CA ALA A 112 14.82 6.07 -3.83
C ALA A 112 14.73 5.15 -5.07
N MET A 113 14.28 5.68 -6.22
CA MET A 113 14.19 4.95 -7.48
C MET A 113 15.55 4.45 -8.02
N LYS A 114 16.64 5.17 -7.75
CA LYS A 114 18.00 4.73 -8.12
C LYS A 114 18.39 3.40 -7.46
N PHE A 115 17.89 3.11 -6.26
CA PHE A 115 18.22 1.86 -5.57
C PHE A 115 17.54 0.63 -6.17
N VAL A 116 16.29 0.77 -6.66
CA VAL A 116 15.54 -0.31 -7.34
C VAL A 116 16.12 -0.61 -8.72
N SER A 117 16.54 0.41 -9.46
CA SER A 117 17.15 0.23 -10.80
C SER A 117 18.44 -0.60 -10.80
N ASN A 118 19.19 -0.63 -9.69
CA ASN A 118 20.42 -1.41 -9.58
C ASN A 118 20.20 -2.90 -9.28
N VAL A 119 18.99 -3.31 -8.87
CA VAL A 119 18.65 -4.71 -8.57
C VAL A 119 17.92 -5.38 -9.74
N ASN A 120 17.22 -4.60 -10.57
CA ASN A 120 16.37 -5.09 -11.65
C ASN A 120 17.08 -5.44 -12.98
N ASN A 121 18.42 -5.52 -13.00
CA ASN A 121 19.16 -5.91 -14.22
C ASN A 121 19.16 -7.43 -14.50
N ILE A 122 18.38 -8.25 -13.78
CA ILE A 122 18.40 -9.72 -13.91
C ILE A 122 17.01 -10.28 -14.27
N ASN A 123 16.55 -9.99 -15.49
CA ASN A 123 15.45 -10.71 -16.16
C ASN A 123 14.01 -10.30 -15.81
N ARG A 124 13.47 -9.32 -16.56
CA ARG A 124 12.17 -9.50 -17.24
C ARG A 124 12.00 -8.43 -18.32
N LYS A 125 12.31 -8.81 -19.57
CA LYS A 125 11.80 -8.14 -20.78
C LYS A 125 10.30 -8.41 -20.85
N LYS A 126 9.53 -7.35 -21.10
CA LYS A 126 8.08 -7.27 -21.37
C LYS A 126 7.20 -6.98 -20.14
N MET A 127 7.08 -5.69 -19.82
CA MET A 127 5.81 -5.16 -19.32
C MET A 127 5.61 -3.77 -19.93
N ASN A 128 4.80 -3.71 -20.99
CA ASN A 128 4.35 -2.45 -21.58
C ASN A 128 3.11 -1.99 -20.81
N LYS A 129 3.24 -0.95 -19.98
CA LYS A 129 2.40 0.26 -20.07
C LYS A 129 2.89 1.34 -19.13
N SER A 130 3.40 2.41 -19.75
CA SER A 130 3.75 3.67 -19.14
C SER A 130 2.54 4.39 -18.52
N VAL A 131 2.34 4.23 -17.22
CA VAL A 131 1.56 5.09 -16.30
C VAL A 131 2.13 4.75 -14.91
N SER A 132 2.74 5.57 -14.06
CA SER A 132 2.91 7.01 -13.95
C SER A 132 3.97 7.31 -12.87
N GLU A 133 5.27 7.20 -13.17
CA GLU A 133 6.35 7.48 -12.19
C GLU A 133 6.35 8.94 -11.68
N GLU A 134 5.60 9.84 -12.33
CA GLU A 134 5.51 11.26 -11.99
C GLU A 134 4.27 11.66 -11.18
N ARG A 135 3.32 10.75 -10.94
CA ARG A 135 2.01 11.08 -10.36
C ARG A 135 1.69 10.19 -9.17
N ILE A 136 1.17 10.81 -8.11
CA ILE A 136 0.75 10.12 -6.90
C ILE A 136 -0.71 9.71 -7.07
N HIS A 137 -0.95 8.41 -7.03
CA HIS A 137 -2.27 7.83 -7.20
C HIS A 137 -2.99 7.75 -5.85
N PHE A 138 -4.18 8.32 -5.80
CA PHE A 138 -5.11 8.17 -4.68
C PHE A 138 -6.36 7.47 -5.18
N ILE A 139 -6.85 6.53 -4.39
CA ILE A 139 -8.07 5.78 -4.69
C ILE A 139 -9.05 6.02 -3.55
N ASN A 140 -10.32 6.20 -3.88
CA ASN A 140 -11.38 6.25 -2.88
C ASN A 140 -11.52 4.91 -2.17
N GLN A 141 -11.55 4.93 -0.85
CA GLN A 141 -11.83 3.78 -0.01
C GLN A 141 -12.85 4.15 1.07
N THR A 142 -13.83 3.26 1.26
CA THR A 142 -14.68 3.28 2.45
C THR A 142 -13.93 2.57 3.57
N VAL A 143 -13.60 3.31 4.63
CA VAL A 143 -12.81 2.76 5.74
C VAL A 143 -13.17 3.43 7.05
N SER A 144 -13.11 2.68 8.14
CA SER A 144 -13.06 3.26 9.48
C SER A 144 -11.62 3.58 9.85
N LEU A 145 -11.34 4.87 10.06
CA LEU A 145 -10.01 5.31 10.49
C LEU A 145 -9.68 4.80 11.89
N LYS A 146 -8.39 4.64 12.20
CA LYS A 146 -7.93 4.18 13.53
C LYS A 146 -8.65 4.92 14.68
N ASN A 147 -9.19 4.13 15.62
CA ASN A 147 -9.95 4.58 16.79
C ASN A 147 -11.24 5.35 16.45
N LYS A 148 -11.83 5.10 15.27
CA LYS A 148 -13.18 5.52 14.89
C LYS A 148 -14.05 4.29 14.65
N LYS A 149 -15.36 4.49 14.79
CA LYS A 149 -16.37 3.45 14.54
C LYS A 149 -17.03 3.66 13.19
N ASP A 150 -17.24 4.91 12.81
CA ASP A 150 -17.93 5.26 11.57
C ASP A 150 -17.02 5.06 10.36
N GLU A 151 -17.49 4.29 9.41
CA GLU A 151 -16.92 4.23 8.07
C GLU A 151 -17.24 5.51 7.31
N LYS A 152 -16.25 6.02 6.59
CA LYS A 152 -16.39 7.14 5.67
C LYS A 152 -15.52 6.90 4.45
N GLU A 153 -15.81 7.63 3.39
CA GLU A 153 -14.99 7.61 2.19
C GLU A 153 -13.82 8.58 2.30
N PHE A 154 -12.63 8.09 1.94
CA PHE A 154 -11.41 8.87 1.88
C PHE A 154 -10.65 8.57 0.60
N LEU A 155 -9.95 9.56 0.08
CA LEU A 155 -8.95 9.38 -0.97
C LEU A 155 -7.62 9.03 -0.31
N MET A 156 -7.19 7.79 -0.49
CA MET A 156 -6.00 7.24 0.15
C MET A 156 -4.92 6.97 -0.89
N GLN A 157 -3.68 7.35 -0.58
CA GLN A 157 -2.54 7.18 -1.49
C GLN A 157 -2.21 5.68 -1.63
N LEU A 158 -2.31 5.15 -2.84
CA LEU A 158 -1.83 3.81 -3.19
C LEU A 158 -0.29 3.81 -3.25
N ILE A 159 0.35 2.93 -2.50
CA ILE A 159 1.82 2.88 -2.40
C ILE A 159 2.46 1.62 -3.00
N ASN A 160 1.67 0.67 -3.51
CA ASN A 160 2.17 -0.48 -4.25
C ASN A 160 1.58 -0.61 -5.68
N PRO A 161 1.48 0.48 -6.47
CA PRO A 161 0.75 0.47 -7.74
C PRO A 161 1.30 -0.49 -8.80
N GLU A 162 2.53 -0.99 -8.64
CA GLU A 162 3.14 -1.95 -9.56
C GLU A 162 2.74 -3.40 -9.29
N PHE A 163 2.19 -3.69 -8.11
CA PHE A 163 1.85 -5.03 -7.65
C PHE A 163 0.63 -5.03 -6.71
N ASN A 164 -0.42 -4.28 -7.06
CA ASN A 164 -1.64 -4.15 -6.24
C ASN A 164 -2.85 -4.97 -6.74
N ASP A 165 -2.63 -5.91 -7.65
CA ASP A 165 -3.71 -6.69 -8.30
C ASP A 165 -4.57 -7.46 -7.28
N ILE A 166 -3.96 -7.93 -6.19
CA ILE A 166 -4.66 -8.72 -5.16
C ILE A 166 -4.73 -7.97 -3.82
N ILE A 167 -3.61 -7.37 -3.40
CA ILE A 167 -3.52 -6.62 -2.15
C ILE A 167 -3.15 -5.18 -2.49
N SER A 168 -4.05 -4.24 -2.18
CA SER A 168 -3.75 -2.81 -2.25
C SER A 168 -3.26 -2.29 -0.90
N VAL A 169 -2.15 -1.57 -0.90
CA VAL A 169 -1.57 -0.95 0.30
C VAL A 169 -1.68 0.56 0.17
N TYR A 170 -2.28 1.17 1.18
CA TYR A 170 -2.44 2.61 1.26
C TYR A 170 -1.60 3.20 2.40
N HIS A 171 -1.00 4.35 2.11
CA HIS A 171 -0.19 5.10 3.08
C HIS A 171 -1.03 5.51 4.30
N ASP A 172 -0.47 5.36 5.50
CA ASP A 172 -0.97 5.96 6.75
C ASP A 172 -0.09 7.16 7.12
N PRO A 173 -0.51 8.42 6.84
CA PRO A 173 0.31 9.61 7.09
C PRO A 173 0.58 9.89 8.58
N ARG A 174 -0.02 9.12 9.49
CA ARG A 174 0.21 9.21 10.94
C ARG A 174 0.99 8.04 11.49
N ALA A 175 1.43 7.13 10.63
CA ALA A 175 2.27 6.03 11.05
C ALA A 175 3.58 6.57 11.62
N LYS A 176 3.98 6.00 12.77
CA LYS A 176 5.29 6.26 13.35
C LYS A 176 6.32 5.38 12.65
N GLU A 177 7.57 5.77 12.66
CA GLU A 177 8.67 4.90 12.24
C GLU A 177 9.02 3.89 13.36
N THR A 178 9.52 2.71 12.98
CA THR A 178 10.24 1.79 13.87
C THR A 178 11.47 2.53 14.38
N GLY A 179 11.42 3.04 15.61
CA GLY A 179 12.46 3.91 16.16
C GLY A 179 13.85 3.34 15.84
N GLY A 180 14.69 4.15 15.19
CA GLY A 180 16.04 3.76 14.81
C GLY A 180 16.84 3.36 16.05
N MET A 181 17.24 2.10 16.10
CA MET A 181 18.16 1.63 17.12
C MET A 181 19.57 2.05 16.67
N SER A 182 20.17 2.99 17.41
CA SER A 182 21.55 3.39 17.19
C SER A 182 22.47 2.22 17.53
N PHE A 183 23.17 1.68 16.54
CA PHE A 183 24.29 0.77 16.76
C PHE A 183 25.57 1.50 16.32
N GLY A 184 26.42 1.85 17.28
CA GLY A 184 27.77 2.40 16.98
C GLY A 184 27.86 3.91 16.70
N GLY A 185 26.93 4.75 17.17
CA GLY A 185 27.09 6.21 17.08
C GLY A 185 26.79 6.85 15.72
N MET A 186 26.36 6.06 14.72
CA MET A 186 25.85 6.56 13.44
C MET A 186 24.32 6.48 13.43
N GLN A 187 23.65 7.63 13.45
CA GLN A 187 22.20 7.72 13.35
C GLN A 187 21.78 7.47 11.90
N VAL A 188 21.41 6.22 11.56
CA VAL A 188 20.72 5.94 10.30
C VAL A 188 19.28 6.46 10.47
N SER A 189 19.03 7.66 9.98
CA SER A 189 17.71 8.29 9.98
C SER A 189 16.73 7.48 9.13
N GLY A 190 15.55 7.17 9.68
CA GLY A 190 14.42 6.59 8.93
C GLY A 190 14.16 5.14 9.29
N GLY A 191 13.30 4.90 10.27
CA GLY A 191 12.77 3.55 10.53
C GLY A 191 11.66 3.17 9.55
N LEU A 192 11.38 1.87 9.41
CA LEU A 192 10.24 1.40 8.63
C LEU A 192 8.92 1.91 9.22
N THR A 193 7.99 2.31 8.35
CA THR A 193 6.65 2.73 8.76
C THR A 193 5.94 1.62 9.54
N LYS A 194 5.37 1.94 10.71
CA LYS A 194 4.74 0.95 11.62
C LYS A 194 3.32 0.55 11.23
N SER A 195 2.69 1.26 10.31
CA SER A 195 1.31 0.96 9.93
C SER A 195 0.98 1.37 8.51
N PHE A 196 0.05 0.62 7.93
CA PHE A 196 -0.55 0.87 6.62
C PHE A 196 -2.05 0.60 6.69
N TYR A 197 -2.81 1.09 5.72
CA TYR A 197 -4.13 0.55 5.46
C TYR A 197 -4.00 -0.48 4.33
N VAL A 198 -4.48 -1.70 4.55
CA VAL A 198 -4.33 -2.81 3.61
C VAL A 198 -5.69 -3.30 3.19
N LYS A 199 -5.92 -3.39 1.88
CA LYS A 199 -7.13 -3.94 1.27
C LYS A 199 -6.82 -5.26 0.61
N LYS A 200 -7.61 -6.29 0.91
CA LYS A 200 -7.65 -7.56 0.18
C LYS A 200 -9.12 -7.95 0.00
N GLY A 201 -9.51 -8.24 -1.24
CA GLY A 201 -10.93 -8.31 -1.59
C GLY A 201 -11.65 -7.01 -1.25
N ASP A 202 -12.80 -7.10 -0.57
CA ASP A 202 -13.59 -5.92 -0.16
C ASP A 202 -13.24 -5.38 1.24
N LYS A 203 -12.34 -6.06 1.96
CA LYS A 203 -11.99 -5.69 3.34
C LYS A 203 -10.77 -4.78 3.37
N VAL A 204 -10.90 -3.65 4.05
CA VAL A 204 -9.79 -2.73 4.38
C VAL A 204 -9.50 -2.83 5.87
N ILE A 205 -8.25 -3.03 6.25
CA ILE A 205 -7.79 -3.03 7.66
C ILE A 205 -6.72 -1.98 7.87
N TRP A 206 -6.68 -1.39 9.06
CA TRP A 206 -5.50 -0.68 9.54
C TRP A 206 -4.54 -1.73 10.12
N LEU A 207 -3.45 -2.02 9.40
CA LEU A 207 -2.46 -3.01 9.78
C LEU A 207 -1.31 -2.33 10.52
N HIS A 208 -1.16 -2.63 11.82
CA HIS A 208 0.01 -2.23 12.61
C HIS A 208 1.04 -3.37 12.64
N LYS A 209 2.31 -3.02 12.82
CA LYS A 209 3.39 -4.00 12.93
C LYS A 209 3.16 -5.08 14.00
N ASP A 210 2.53 -4.70 15.11
CA ASP A 210 2.29 -5.61 16.24
C ASP A 210 1.15 -6.60 15.90
N ASP A 211 0.27 -6.25 14.96
CA ASP A 211 -0.85 -7.07 14.51
C ASP A 211 -0.53 -7.85 13.22
N PHE A 212 0.68 -7.71 12.68
CA PHE A 212 1.08 -8.33 11.42
C PHE A 212 0.94 -9.85 11.45
N GLN A 213 1.43 -10.46 12.52
CA GLN A 213 1.36 -11.90 12.72
C GLN A 213 -0.09 -12.37 12.77
N ASP A 214 -0.97 -11.66 13.47
CA ASP A 214 -2.39 -12.02 13.60
C ASP A 214 -3.16 -11.88 12.29
N ASN A 215 -2.73 -10.98 11.41
CA ASN A 215 -3.33 -10.78 10.10
C ASN A 215 -2.65 -11.57 8.97
N TYR A 216 -1.61 -12.36 9.27
CA TYR A 216 -0.82 -13.07 8.25
C TYR A 216 -1.69 -14.01 7.39
N ASP A 217 -2.56 -14.78 8.03
CA ASP A 217 -3.44 -15.73 7.33
C ASP A 217 -4.50 -14.99 6.48
N PHE A 218 -4.98 -13.82 6.92
CA PHE A 218 -5.84 -12.98 6.10
C PHE A 218 -5.11 -12.51 4.82
N LEU A 219 -3.84 -12.10 4.97
CA LEU A 219 -3.04 -11.58 3.85
C LEU A 219 -2.63 -12.68 2.87
N PHE A 220 -2.24 -13.86 3.36
CA PHE A 220 -1.53 -14.84 2.53
C PHE A 220 -2.04 -16.29 2.64
N GLY A 221 -2.92 -16.58 3.59
CA GLY A 221 -3.32 -17.95 3.96
C GLY A 221 -4.10 -18.71 2.91
N ASP A 222 -4.56 -18.04 1.85
CA ASP A 222 -5.24 -18.64 0.69
C ASP A 222 -4.28 -19.14 -0.40
N ASN A 223 -2.96 -18.92 -0.26
CA ASN A 223 -1.94 -19.47 -1.16
C ASN A 223 -1.02 -20.44 -0.41
N ALA A 224 -1.29 -21.74 -0.52
CA ALA A 224 -0.56 -22.78 0.20
C ALA A 224 0.94 -22.86 -0.18
N GLU A 225 1.27 -22.60 -1.44
CA GLU A 225 2.67 -22.59 -1.90
C GLU A 225 3.43 -21.40 -1.31
N PHE A 226 2.81 -20.23 -1.31
CA PHE A 226 3.36 -19.04 -0.66
C PHE A 226 3.58 -19.30 0.83
N MET A 227 2.58 -19.84 1.53
CA MET A 227 2.66 -20.15 2.96
C MET A 227 3.72 -21.20 3.29
N LYS A 228 4.08 -22.08 2.34
CA LYS A 228 5.18 -23.05 2.49
C LYS A 228 6.55 -22.38 2.35
N MET A 229 6.70 -21.45 1.41
CA MET A 229 7.97 -20.72 1.20
C MET A 229 8.20 -19.64 2.24
N TYR A 230 7.13 -18.96 2.66
CA TYR A 230 7.11 -17.87 3.61
C TYR A 230 6.18 -18.19 4.78
N PRO A 231 6.53 -19.16 5.65
CA PRO A 231 5.67 -19.46 6.78
C PRO A 231 5.68 -18.33 7.80
N LYS A 232 4.52 -18.11 8.44
CA LYS A 232 4.24 -17.02 9.40
C LYS A 232 5.36 -16.85 10.45
N LYS A 233 5.87 -17.96 10.99
CA LYS A 233 6.92 -17.98 12.04
C LYS A 233 8.33 -17.62 11.57
N SER A 234 8.53 -17.40 10.27
CA SER A 234 9.84 -17.16 9.66
C SER A 234 9.99 -15.76 9.07
N VAL A 235 8.91 -14.99 9.05
CA VAL A 235 8.87 -13.67 8.43
C VAL A 235 8.66 -12.59 9.47
N GLU A 236 9.18 -11.41 9.16
CA GLU A 236 9.15 -10.25 10.05
C GLU A 236 8.44 -9.08 9.37
N TRP A 237 8.07 -8.06 10.15
CA TRP A 237 7.39 -6.86 9.64
C TRP A 237 8.15 -6.20 8.49
N ASP A 238 9.48 -6.22 8.58
CA ASP A 238 10.36 -5.57 7.62
C ASP A 238 10.28 -6.19 6.22
N TYR A 239 9.71 -7.39 6.10
CA TYR A 239 9.55 -8.10 4.83
C TYR A 239 8.19 -7.81 4.18
N LEU A 240 7.30 -7.03 4.79
CA LEU A 240 5.90 -6.87 4.32
C LEU A 240 5.81 -6.49 2.84
N SER A 241 6.59 -5.51 2.39
CA SER A 241 6.52 -5.04 1.00
C SER A 241 6.99 -6.09 -0.01
N PHE A 242 8.03 -6.85 0.34
CA PHE A 242 8.48 -8.01 -0.42
C PHE A 242 7.41 -9.11 -0.45
N LEU A 243 6.85 -9.48 0.71
CA LEU A 243 5.87 -10.55 0.82
C LEU A 243 4.62 -10.26 -0.01
N ILE A 244 4.14 -9.01 -0.02
CA ILE A 244 2.99 -8.62 -0.85
C ILE A 244 3.33 -8.70 -2.34
N ARG A 245 4.53 -8.29 -2.76
CA ARG A 245 4.99 -8.45 -4.15
C ARG A 245 5.03 -9.93 -4.53
N GLU A 246 5.76 -10.76 -3.78
CA GLU A 246 5.91 -12.18 -4.08
C GLU A 246 4.58 -12.92 -4.08
N TYR A 247 3.70 -12.63 -3.11
CA TYR A 247 2.37 -13.21 -3.07
C TYR A 247 1.57 -12.87 -4.33
N THR A 248 1.66 -11.61 -4.80
CA THR A 248 1.00 -11.16 -6.03
C THR A 248 1.58 -11.88 -7.25
N GLU A 249 2.91 -11.98 -7.37
CA GLU A 249 3.56 -12.67 -8.49
C GLU A 249 3.19 -14.17 -8.51
N MET A 250 3.23 -14.84 -7.37
CA MET A 250 2.91 -16.26 -7.27
C MET A 250 1.44 -16.59 -7.50
N SER A 251 0.53 -15.66 -7.22
CA SER A 251 -0.91 -15.88 -7.37
C SER A 251 -1.42 -15.53 -8.78
N ASN A 252 -0.66 -14.73 -9.54
CA ASN A 252 -0.96 -14.38 -10.93
C ASN A 252 -0.21 -15.26 -11.96
N GLY A 253 0.74 -16.09 -11.49
CA GLY A 253 1.59 -16.97 -12.30
C GLY A 253 0.96 -18.29 -12.72
#